data_AF-F0YL10-F1
#
_entry.id   AF-F0YL10-F1
#
_cell.length_a   1.000
_cell.length_b   1.000
_cell.length_c   1.000
_cell.angle_alpha   90.00
_cell.angle_beta   90.00
_cell.angle_gamma   90.00
#
_symmetry.space_group_name_H-M   'P 1'
#
loop_
_entity.id
_entity.type
_entity.pdbx_description
1 polymer ?
#
loop_
_entity_poly.entity_id
_entity_poly.type
_entity_poly.pdbx_seq_one_letter_code
_entity_poly.pdbx_strand_id
1 'polypeptide(L)'
;MALPEFDFSPEFPRPPPPALQFHQTEWLHTRPTTRFVHFCPSKSTVGSDELWFLLTRAYQSPLPPSQQQQTLAALAGASSQVIQSGLAPHQLPEVVENNPMVAIQCLLKLMGSPILPEYLSALVKMDMSLHSMEVVNRLTTDGVAELPAEFIRVYISNCISSCENIDDKYYQNRLVRLVCVFLQSLIRNKIVDVNDLFVEVQAFCIGFSRIREAAGLFKLLKTLE
;
A
#
# COMPACT_ATOMS: atom_id res chain seq x y z
N MET A 1 -38.34 -57.29 30.07
CA MET A 1 -37.15 -57.31 30.93
C MET A 1 -36.01 -56.76 30.07
N ALA A 2 -35.73 -55.46 30.16
CA ALA A 2 -34.72 -54.79 29.32
C ALA A 2 -33.39 -54.77 30.08
N LEU A 3 -32.30 -55.18 29.43
CA LEU A 3 -30.94 -55.15 29.95
C LEU A 3 -30.43 -53.69 29.95
N PRO A 4 -29.63 -53.26 30.95
CA PRO A 4 -29.08 -51.91 30.96
C PRO A 4 -27.93 -51.80 29.95
N GLU A 5 -27.98 -50.75 29.12
CA GLU A 5 -26.88 -50.34 28.25
C GLU A 5 -25.71 -49.84 29.11
N PHE A 6 -24.56 -50.50 29.00
CA PHE A 6 -23.31 -50.00 29.58
C PHE A 6 -22.72 -48.97 28.62
N ASP A 7 -22.66 -47.72 29.06
CA ASP A 7 -21.97 -46.63 28.37
C ASP A 7 -20.46 -46.82 28.55
N PHE A 8 -19.74 -47.10 27.46
CA PHE A 8 -18.28 -47.31 27.42
C PHE A 8 -17.51 -46.01 27.14
N SER A 9 -18.12 -44.85 27.40
CA SER A 9 -17.46 -43.56 27.19
C SER A 9 -16.35 -43.35 28.23
N PRO A 10 -15.08 -43.10 27.84
CA PRO A 10 -14.01 -42.85 28.78
C PRO A 10 -14.29 -41.56 29.56
N GLU A 11 -14.33 -41.65 30.89
CA GLU A 11 -14.38 -40.47 31.74
C GLU A 11 -13.11 -39.65 31.53
N PHE A 12 -13.26 -38.39 31.08
CA PHE A 12 -12.17 -37.42 31.03
C PHE A 12 -12.21 -36.58 32.32
N PRO A 13 -11.52 -36.99 33.40
CA PRO A 13 -11.42 -36.16 34.58
C PRO A 13 -10.70 -34.86 34.20
N ARG A 14 -11.41 -33.74 34.33
CA ARG A 14 -10.85 -32.40 34.22
C ARG A 14 -10.59 -31.88 35.63
N PRO A 15 -9.42 -32.14 36.24
CA PRO A 15 -9.12 -31.57 37.54
C PRO A 15 -9.20 -30.04 37.46
N PRO A 16 -9.75 -29.37 38.50
CA PRO A 16 -9.73 -27.92 38.56
C PRO A 16 -8.26 -27.44 38.51
N PRO A 17 -7.96 -26.36 37.76
CA PRO A 17 -6.60 -25.85 37.66
C PRO A 17 -6.06 -25.52 39.06
N PRO A 18 -4.78 -25.82 39.35
CA PRO A 18 -4.20 -25.56 40.65
C PRO A 18 -4.26 -24.06 40.97
N ALA A 19 -4.79 -23.73 42.15
CA ALA A 19 -4.81 -22.36 42.64
C ALA A 19 -3.37 -21.91 42.92
N LEU A 20 -2.80 -21.09 42.03
CA LEU A 20 -1.53 -20.41 42.25
C LEU A 20 -1.68 -19.49 43.49
N GLN A 21 -0.87 -19.73 44.50
CA GLN A 21 -0.77 -18.83 45.65
C GLN A 21 -0.17 -17.50 45.18
N PHE A 22 -0.92 -16.41 45.35
CA PHE A 22 -0.49 -15.07 44.98
C PHE A 22 0.70 -14.63 45.86
N HIS A 23 1.92 -14.82 45.36
CA HIS A 23 3.04 -13.96 45.74
C HIS A 23 3.11 -12.83 44.72
N GLN A 24 3.03 -11.61 45.23
CA GLN A 24 3.12 -10.31 44.55
C GLN A 24 3.50 -10.41 43.06
N THR A 25 2.50 -10.32 42.19
CA THR A 25 2.69 -10.34 40.73
C THR A 25 3.40 -9.06 40.30
N GLU A 26 4.72 -9.10 40.13
CA GLU A 26 5.37 -8.19 39.21
C GLU A 26 4.89 -8.55 37.80
N TRP A 27 4.26 -7.59 37.12
CA TRP A 27 3.98 -7.74 35.69
C TRP A 27 5.32 -7.95 34.99
N LEU A 28 5.57 -9.19 34.54
CA LEU A 28 6.60 -9.48 33.56
C LEU A 28 6.25 -8.65 32.33
N HIS A 29 6.87 -7.48 32.22
CA HIS A 29 6.89 -6.71 31.01
C HIS A 29 7.64 -7.58 30.01
N THR A 30 6.91 -8.40 29.26
CA THR A 30 7.42 -8.96 28.01
C THR A 30 7.74 -7.75 27.17
N ARG A 31 9.02 -7.34 27.18
CA ARG A 31 9.54 -6.42 26.18
C ARG A 31 9.04 -6.96 24.85
N PRO A 32 8.40 -6.15 24.00
CA PRO A 32 7.84 -6.64 22.76
C PRO A 32 9.00 -7.01 21.84
N THR A 33 9.50 -8.23 21.97
CA THR A 33 10.32 -8.85 20.94
C THR A 33 9.33 -9.18 19.85
N THR A 34 9.29 -8.32 18.84
CA THR A 34 8.56 -8.35 17.57
C THR A 34 8.11 -9.76 17.15
N ARG A 35 7.02 -10.24 17.75
CA ARG A 35 6.30 -11.45 17.38
C ARG A 35 4.92 -11.40 18.03
N PHE A 36 4.14 -10.42 17.60
CA PHE A 36 2.69 -10.56 17.68
C PHE A 36 2.29 -11.66 16.68
N VAL A 37 2.44 -12.91 17.11
CA VAL A 37 1.76 -14.02 16.46
C VAL A 37 0.29 -13.81 16.84
N HIS A 38 -0.47 -13.15 15.99
CA HIS A 38 -1.92 -13.21 16.06
C HIS A 38 -2.30 -14.68 15.82
N PHE A 39 -2.39 -15.46 16.89
CA PHE A 39 -2.89 -16.83 16.82
C PHE A 39 -4.40 -16.74 16.54
N CYS A 40 -4.76 -16.76 15.25
CA CYS A 40 -6.14 -16.91 14.83
C CYS A 40 -6.40 -18.42 14.65
N PRO A 41 -7.22 -19.08 15.50
CA PRO A 41 -7.38 -20.54 15.47
C PRO A 41 -8.17 -21.08 14.28
N SER A 42 -8.53 -20.23 13.31
CA SER A 42 -9.24 -20.65 12.11
C SER A 42 -8.44 -20.30 10.86
N LYS A 43 -7.82 -21.34 10.29
CA LYS A 43 -7.10 -21.40 8.99
C LYS A 43 -5.62 -20.97 9.05
N SER A 44 -4.79 -21.79 9.69
CA SER A 44 -3.37 -21.90 9.35
C SER A 44 -3.23 -22.51 7.95
N THR A 45 -3.38 -21.70 6.91
CA THR A 45 -2.96 -22.10 5.56
C THR A 45 -1.46 -21.92 5.49
N VAL A 46 -0.70 -22.99 5.25
CA VAL A 46 0.77 -22.96 5.11
C VAL A 46 1.28 -21.82 4.20
N GLY A 47 0.47 -21.36 3.23
CA GLY A 47 0.79 -20.23 2.36
C GLY A 47 0.69 -18.82 2.98
N SER A 48 -0.02 -18.62 4.10
CA SER A 48 -0.10 -17.29 4.73
C SER A 48 1.21 -16.91 5.41
N ASP A 49 1.89 -17.87 6.02
CA ASP A 49 3.16 -17.66 6.73
C ASP A 49 4.31 -17.40 5.77
N GLU A 50 4.33 -18.11 4.63
CA GLU A 50 5.31 -17.91 3.57
C GLU A 50 5.14 -16.55 2.89
N LEU A 51 3.90 -16.15 2.57
CA LEU A 51 3.60 -14.82 2.03
C LEU A 51 4.03 -13.72 3.00
N TRP A 52 3.75 -13.90 4.30
CA TRP A 52 4.18 -12.96 5.33
C TRP A 52 5.70 -12.79 5.40
N PHE A 53 6.42 -13.90 5.32
CA PHE A 53 7.88 -13.87 5.29
C PHE A 53 8.41 -13.12 4.06
N LEU A 54 7.83 -13.38 2.88
CA LEU A 54 8.19 -12.71 1.64
C LEU A 54 7.87 -11.20 1.70
N LEU A 55 6.71 -10.83 2.25
CA LEU A 55 6.33 -9.43 2.46
C LEU A 55 7.29 -8.72 3.42
N THR A 56 7.61 -9.34 4.56
CA THR A 56 8.57 -8.79 5.52
C THR A 56 9.93 -8.53 4.88
N ARG A 57 10.38 -9.42 3.99
CA ARG A 57 11.62 -9.26 3.24
C ARG A 57 11.53 -8.15 2.19
N ALA A 58 10.37 -7.98 1.56
CA ALA A 58 10.10 -6.89 0.61
C ALA A 58 10.20 -5.50 1.27
N TYR A 59 10.03 -5.42 2.59
CA TYR A 59 10.12 -4.15 3.33
C TYR A 59 11.58 -3.73 3.49
N GLN A 60 12.45 -4.70 3.78
CA GLN A 60 13.84 -4.43 4.11
C GLN A 60 14.73 -4.24 2.88
N SER A 61 14.40 -4.86 1.75
CA SER A 61 15.28 -4.87 0.58
C SER A 61 14.55 -5.19 -0.72
N PRO A 62 15.13 -4.80 -1.88
CA PRO A 62 14.66 -5.25 -3.18
C PRO A 62 14.67 -6.79 -3.28
N LEU A 63 13.54 -7.37 -3.67
CA LEU A 63 13.42 -8.82 -3.84
C LEU A 63 14.09 -9.28 -5.13
N PRO A 64 14.77 -10.44 -5.14
CA PRO A 64 15.26 -11.04 -6.37
C PRO A 64 14.08 -11.45 -7.28
N PRO A 65 14.26 -11.48 -8.61
CA PRO A 65 13.16 -11.71 -9.56
C PRO A 65 12.34 -12.98 -9.29
N SER A 66 12.97 -14.06 -8.84
CA SER A 66 12.29 -15.31 -8.49
C SER A 66 11.36 -15.16 -7.29
N GLN A 67 11.81 -14.48 -6.23
CA GLN A 67 10.99 -14.21 -5.04
C GLN A 67 9.90 -13.20 -5.33
N GLN A 68 10.18 -12.21 -6.19
CA GLN A 68 9.16 -11.27 -6.64
C GLN A 68 8.02 -12.00 -7.36
N GLN A 69 8.33 -12.91 -8.29
CA GLN A 69 7.32 -13.72 -8.97
C GLN A 69 6.53 -14.61 -8.01
N GLN A 70 7.20 -15.25 -7.05
CA GLN A 70 6.54 -16.04 -6.00
C GLN A 70 5.60 -15.18 -5.14
N THR A 71 6.04 -14.00 -4.75
CA THR A 71 5.25 -13.05 -3.95
C THR A 71 4.01 -12.60 -4.72
N LEU A 72 4.16 -12.23 -6.00
CA LEU A 72 3.05 -11.81 -6.85
C LEU A 72 2.04 -12.96 -7.07
N ALA A 73 2.52 -14.19 -7.26
CA ALA A 73 1.67 -15.37 -7.39
C ALA A 73 0.90 -15.67 -6.09
N ALA A 74 1.57 -15.57 -4.93
CA ALA A 74 0.94 -15.75 -3.62
C ALA A 74 -0.10 -14.64 -3.33
N LEU A 75 0.19 -13.39 -3.73
CA LEU A 75 -0.74 -12.27 -3.59
C LEU A 75 -2.01 -12.42 -4.45
N ALA A 76 -1.93 -13.09 -5.60
CA ALA A 76 -3.09 -13.29 -6.47
C ALA A 76 -4.23 -14.04 -5.76
N GLY A 77 -3.89 -15.03 -4.91
CA GLY A 77 -4.84 -15.82 -4.12
C GLY A 77 -5.09 -15.32 -2.69
N ALA A 78 -4.37 -14.29 -2.24
CA ALA A 78 -4.49 -13.77 -0.88
C ALA A 78 -5.77 -12.95 -0.68
N SER A 79 -6.33 -13.02 0.54
CA SER A 79 -7.40 -12.12 0.97
C SER A 79 -6.84 -10.78 1.43
N SER A 80 -7.64 -9.71 1.33
CA SER A 80 -7.26 -8.37 1.79
C SER A 80 -6.84 -8.35 3.27
N GLN A 81 -7.42 -9.20 4.12
CA GLN A 81 -7.06 -9.27 5.54
C GLN A 81 -5.64 -9.79 5.80
N VAL A 82 -5.16 -10.74 4.99
CA VAL A 82 -3.77 -11.23 5.12
C VAL A 82 -2.80 -10.09 4.78
N ILE A 83 -3.12 -9.31 3.77
CA ILE A 83 -2.32 -8.14 3.36
C ILE A 83 -2.35 -7.05 4.44
N GLN A 84 -3.50 -6.77 5.04
CA GLN A 84 -3.64 -5.81 6.14
C GLN A 84 -2.81 -6.20 7.36
N SER A 85 -2.80 -7.49 7.70
CA SER A 85 -1.93 -7.97 8.77
C SER A 85 -0.47 -7.74 8.37
N GLY A 86 -0.12 -8.06 7.11
CA GLY A 86 1.20 -8.00 6.50
C GLY A 86 1.87 -6.64 6.50
N LEU A 87 1.17 -5.69 5.89
CA LEU A 87 1.71 -4.41 5.45
C LEU A 87 1.12 -3.29 6.28
N ALA A 88 1.89 -2.70 7.19
CA ALA A 88 1.40 -1.52 7.89
C ALA A 88 1.50 -0.27 6.98
N PRO A 89 0.54 0.69 7.05
CA PRO A 89 0.58 1.89 6.20
C PRO A 89 1.87 2.70 6.29
N HIS A 90 2.50 2.74 7.47
CA HIS A 90 3.76 3.47 7.67
C HIS A 90 4.98 2.82 6.97
N GLN A 91 4.90 1.53 6.63
CA GLN A 91 5.96 0.81 5.92
C GLN A 91 5.79 0.90 4.41
N LEU A 92 4.62 1.34 3.93
CA LEU A 92 4.32 1.48 2.50
C LEU A 92 5.42 2.21 1.71
N PRO A 93 6.01 3.32 2.21
CA PRO A 93 7.07 4.02 1.50
C PRO A 93 8.28 3.16 1.15
N GLU A 94 8.75 2.36 2.09
CA GLU A 94 9.90 1.47 1.88
C GLU A 94 9.60 0.41 0.83
N VAL A 95 8.36 -0.10 0.82
CA VAL A 95 7.93 -1.11 -0.16
C VAL A 95 7.80 -0.53 -1.55
N VAL A 96 7.26 0.69 -1.67
CA VAL A 96 7.14 1.38 -2.94
C VAL A 96 8.53 1.62 -3.53
N GLU A 97 9.49 2.07 -2.72
CA GLU A 97 10.85 2.34 -3.21
C GLU A 97 11.65 1.09 -3.54
N ASN A 98 11.52 0.02 -2.75
CA ASN A 98 12.29 -1.21 -2.97
C ASN A 98 11.63 -2.14 -4.00
N ASN A 99 10.29 -2.19 -4.03
CA ASN A 99 9.51 -3.22 -4.72
C ASN A 99 8.16 -2.66 -5.25
N PRO A 100 8.17 -1.72 -6.22
CA PRO A 100 6.95 -1.01 -6.68
C PRO A 100 5.86 -1.95 -7.22
N MET A 101 6.23 -3.03 -7.92
CA MET A 101 5.27 -4.01 -8.43
C MET A 101 4.51 -4.75 -7.34
N VAL A 102 5.19 -5.06 -6.22
CA VAL A 102 4.56 -5.71 -5.06
C VAL A 102 3.62 -4.72 -4.39
N ALA A 103 4.04 -3.46 -4.23
CA ALA A 103 3.18 -2.40 -3.69
C ALA A 103 1.88 -2.23 -4.50
N ILE A 104 1.98 -2.20 -5.83
CA ILE A 104 0.81 -2.11 -6.73
C ILE A 104 -0.16 -3.26 -6.47
N GLN A 105 0.32 -4.51 -6.48
CA GLN A 105 -0.57 -5.66 -6.26
C GLN A 105 -1.23 -5.66 -4.88
N CYS A 106 -0.48 -5.30 -3.83
CA CYS A 106 -1.03 -5.17 -2.49
C CYS A 106 -2.14 -4.11 -2.44
N LEU A 107 -1.89 -2.92 -3.00
CA LEU A 107 -2.86 -1.82 -3.01
C LEU A 107 -4.09 -2.14 -3.87
N LEU A 108 -3.91 -2.78 -5.03
CA LEU A 108 -5.03 -3.26 -5.86
C LEU A 108 -5.92 -4.26 -5.12
N LYS A 109 -5.34 -5.14 -4.30
CA LYS A 109 -6.10 -6.08 -3.45
C LYS A 109 -6.78 -5.42 -2.25
N LEU A 110 -6.30 -4.25 -1.82
CA LEU A 110 -6.91 -3.44 -0.79
C LEU A 110 -7.98 -2.50 -1.34
N MET A 111 -8.23 -2.48 -2.65
CA MET A 111 -9.32 -1.69 -3.24
C MET A 111 -10.67 -2.10 -2.64
N GLY A 112 -11.41 -1.13 -2.10
CA GLY A 112 -12.69 -1.37 -1.40
C GLY A 112 -12.57 -1.76 0.08
N SER A 113 -11.34 -1.89 0.61
CA SER A 113 -11.11 -2.11 2.03
C SER A 113 -11.26 -0.81 2.84
N PRO A 114 -11.81 -0.85 4.08
CA PRO A 114 -11.99 0.35 4.91
C PRO A 114 -10.67 1.02 5.32
N ILE A 115 -9.55 0.29 5.33
CA ILE A 115 -8.21 0.83 5.67
C ILE A 115 -7.49 1.49 4.48
N LEU A 116 -7.99 1.33 3.25
CA LEU A 116 -7.35 1.88 2.05
C LEU A 116 -7.00 3.39 2.18
N PRO A 117 -7.86 4.26 2.77
CA PRO A 117 -7.53 5.67 2.95
C PRO A 117 -6.26 5.93 3.75
N GLU A 118 -5.90 5.06 4.70
CA GLU A 118 -4.65 5.21 5.48
C GLU A 118 -3.41 4.96 4.61
N TYR A 119 -3.46 3.97 3.73
CA TYR A 119 -2.40 3.71 2.75
C TYR A 119 -2.30 4.83 1.71
N LEU A 120 -3.45 5.34 1.24
CA LEU A 120 -3.47 6.49 0.35
C LEU A 120 -2.85 7.72 1.02
N SER A 121 -3.16 7.97 2.30
CA SER A 121 -2.54 9.06 3.07
C SER A 121 -1.01 8.89 3.18
N ALA A 122 -0.54 7.66 3.40
CA ALA A 122 0.90 7.38 3.41
C ALA A 122 1.54 7.64 2.04
N LEU A 123 0.87 7.25 0.94
CA LEU A 123 1.33 7.47 -0.43
C LEU A 123 1.41 8.96 -0.81
N VAL A 124 0.47 9.78 -0.33
CA VAL A 124 0.49 11.25 -0.51
C VAL A 124 1.63 11.93 0.25
N LYS A 125 2.04 11.37 1.39
CA LYS A 125 3.08 11.93 2.27
C LYS A 125 4.50 11.54 1.86
N MET A 126 4.65 10.61 0.92
CA MET A 126 5.95 10.20 0.42
C MET A 126 6.61 11.29 -0.41
N ASP A 127 7.94 11.23 -0.48
CA ASP A 127 8.70 12.02 -1.43
C ASP A 127 8.37 11.62 -2.88
N MET A 128 8.42 12.61 -3.77
CA MET A 128 8.17 12.41 -5.19
C MET A 128 9.27 11.55 -5.82
N SER A 129 8.89 10.37 -6.32
CA SER A 129 9.81 9.42 -6.98
C SER A 129 9.17 8.79 -8.22
N LEU A 130 10.00 8.14 -9.03
CA LEU A 130 9.50 7.35 -10.17
C LEU A 130 8.60 6.22 -9.70
N HIS A 131 8.98 5.54 -8.61
CA HIS A 131 8.25 4.40 -8.07
C HIS A 131 6.88 4.82 -7.53
N SER A 132 6.79 5.92 -6.76
CA SER A 132 5.52 6.40 -6.23
C SER A 132 4.56 6.83 -7.34
N MET A 133 5.06 7.56 -8.36
CA MET A 133 4.25 7.93 -9.53
C MET A 133 3.81 6.72 -10.36
N GLU A 134 4.68 5.71 -10.53
CA GLU A 134 4.31 4.47 -11.21
C GLU A 134 3.18 3.76 -10.47
N VAL A 135 3.28 3.64 -9.14
CA VAL A 135 2.24 3.03 -8.30
C VAL A 135 0.91 3.76 -8.49
N VAL A 136 0.88 5.09 -8.35
CA VAL A 136 -0.35 5.87 -8.54
C VAL A 136 -0.91 5.72 -9.95
N ASN A 137 -0.06 5.80 -10.98
CA ASN A 137 -0.50 5.65 -12.37
C ASN A 137 -1.12 4.27 -12.64
N ARG A 138 -0.51 3.21 -12.10
CA ARG A 138 -0.99 1.82 -12.25
C ARG A 138 -2.27 1.60 -11.45
N LEU A 139 -2.38 2.12 -10.23
CA LEU A 139 -3.63 2.03 -9.45
C LEU A 139 -4.79 2.72 -10.14
N THR A 140 -4.52 3.82 -10.83
CA THR A 140 -5.58 4.58 -11.48
C THR A 140 -5.98 4.01 -12.85
N THR A 141 -5.13 3.18 -13.46
CA THR A 141 -5.42 2.51 -14.75
C THR A 141 -5.97 1.09 -14.54
N ASP A 142 -5.43 0.34 -13.57
CA ASP A 142 -5.74 -1.07 -13.33
C ASP A 142 -6.78 -1.25 -12.19
N GLY A 143 -7.07 -0.19 -11.43
CA GLY A 143 -8.02 -0.22 -10.31
C GLY A 143 -9.44 -0.52 -10.79
N VAL A 144 -10.01 -1.64 -10.33
CA VAL A 144 -11.41 -2.02 -10.63
C VAL A 144 -12.41 -1.06 -9.96
N ALA A 145 -12.01 -0.41 -8.87
CA ALA A 145 -12.76 0.65 -8.22
C ALA A 145 -12.06 1.99 -8.47
N GLU A 146 -12.84 3.03 -8.77
CA GLU A 146 -12.30 4.37 -8.96
C GLU A 146 -11.68 4.89 -7.66
N LEU A 147 -10.45 5.39 -7.74
CA LEU A 147 -9.80 6.06 -6.62
C LEU A 147 -10.54 7.38 -6.31
N PRO A 148 -10.62 7.79 -5.02
CA PRO A 148 -11.23 9.06 -4.68
C PRO A 148 -10.57 10.23 -5.41
N ALA A 149 -11.35 11.06 -6.11
CA ALA A 149 -10.84 12.23 -6.85
C ALA A 149 -10.07 13.20 -5.94
N GLU A 150 -10.48 13.32 -4.67
CA GLU A 150 -9.78 14.12 -3.67
C GLU A 150 -8.33 13.65 -3.44
N PHE A 151 -8.10 12.34 -3.37
CA PHE A 151 -6.75 11.79 -3.24
C PHE A 151 -5.87 12.19 -4.43
N ILE A 152 -6.40 12.04 -5.65
CA ILE A 152 -5.65 12.37 -6.87
C ILE A 152 -5.31 13.86 -6.92
N ARG A 153 -6.26 14.74 -6.58
CA ARG A 153 -6.04 16.19 -6.51
C ARG A 153 -4.93 16.54 -5.51
N VAL A 154 -5.04 16.05 -4.27
CA VAL A 154 -4.04 16.32 -3.22
C VAL A 154 -2.67 15.77 -3.64
N TYR A 155 -2.61 14.59 -4.25
CA TYR A 155 -1.36 14.03 -4.76
C TYR A 155 -0.73 14.94 -5.82
N ILE A 156 -1.52 15.44 -6.79
CA ILE A 156 -1.04 16.36 -7.83
C ILE A 156 -0.55 17.67 -7.22
N SER A 157 -1.31 18.29 -6.30
CA SER A 157 -0.89 19.54 -5.66
C SER A 157 0.40 19.37 -4.86
N ASN A 158 0.59 18.21 -4.21
CA ASN A 158 1.85 17.87 -3.56
C ASN A 158 2.99 17.72 -4.57
N CYS A 159 2.76 17.06 -5.71
CA CYS A 159 3.77 16.93 -6.78
C CYS A 159 4.26 18.32 -7.26
N ILE A 160 3.32 19.23 -7.50
CA ILE A 160 3.58 20.58 -7.99
C ILE A 160 4.35 21.38 -6.93
N SER A 161 3.84 21.40 -5.69
CA SER A 161 4.46 22.09 -4.57
C SER A 161 5.87 21.57 -4.28
N SER A 162 6.09 20.25 -4.34
CA SER A 162 7.41 19.66 -4.18
C SER A 162 8.37 20.10 -5.28
N CYS A 163 7.90 20.22 -6.53
CA CYS A 163 8.76 20.72 -7.62
C CYS A 163 9.19 22.17 -7.42
N GLU A 164 8.34 23.03 -6.85
CA GLU A 164 8.66 24.45 -6.63
C GLU A 164 9.70 24.68 -5.51
N ASN A 165 9.75 23.79 -4.52
CA ASN A 165 10.60 23.92 -3.33
C ASN A 165 11.95 23.19 -3.43
N ILE A 166 12.35 22.70 -4.61
CA ILE A 166 13.64 22.03 -4.82
C ILE A 166 14.72 23.02 -5.23
N ASP A 167 15.82 23.06 -4.48
CA ASP A 167 16.96 23.94 -4.74
C ASP A 167 17.81 23.48 -5.94
N ASP A 168 18.02 22.17 -6.11
CA ASP A 168 18.81 21.62 -7.21
C ASP A 168 18.02 21.68 -8.53
N LYS A 169 18.34 22.68 -9.36
CA LYS A 169 17.73 22.88 -10.68
C LYS A 169 17.88 21.67 -11.60
N TYR A 170 18.99 20.93 -11.56
CA TYR A 170 19.16 19.77 -12.42
C TYR A 170 18.17 18.66 -12.00
N TYR A 171 18.11 18.39 -10.70
CA TYR A 171 17.17 17.41 -10.14
C TYR A 171 15.71 17.83 -10.33
N GLN A 172 15.37 19.09 -10.07
CA GLN A 172 14.06 19.70 -10.31
C GLN A 172 13.62 19.51 -11.76
N ASN A 173 14.49 19.81 -12.74
CA ASN A 173 14.16 19.62 -14.15
C ASN A 173 13.81 18.15 -14.46
N ARG A 174 14.47 17.17 -13.83
CA ARG A 174 14.15 15.75 -14.04
C ARG A 174 12.78 15.39 -13.44
N LEU A 175 12.49 15.87 -12.23
CA LEU A 175 11.20 15.63 -11.59
C LEU A 175 10.04 16.31 -12.33
N VAL A 176 10.22 17.56 -12.78
CA VAL A 176 9.20 18.25 -13.57
C VAL A 176 8.88 17.48 -14.85
N ARG A 177 9.88 16.92 -15.54
CA ARG A 177 9.64 16.05 -16.70
C ARG A 177 8.79 14.83 -16.35
N LEU A 178 9.11 14.17 -15.23
CA LEU A 178 8.40 13.00 -14.75
C LEU A 178 6.94 13.34 -14.39
N VAL A 179 6.72 14.42 -13.64
CA VAL A 179 5.38 14.94 -13.30
C VAL A 179 4.60 15.30 -14.57
N CYS A 180 5.23 15.93 -15.57
CA CYS A 180 4.55 16.25 -16.83
C CYS A 180 4.07 14.98 -17.56
N VAL A 181 4.89 13.94 -17.64
CA VAL A 181 4.49 12.66 -18.27
C VAL A 181 3.38 11.98 -17.48
N PHE A 182 3.46 12.00 -16.15
CA PHE A 182 2.43 11.47 -15.27
C PHE A 182 1.08 12.18 -15.47
N LEU A 183 1.06 13.53 -15.46
CA LEU A 183 -0.14 14.32 -15.70
C LEU A 183 -0.72 14.07 -17.10
N GLN A 184 0.14 13.95 -18.12
CA GLN A 184 -0.31 13.57 -19.47
C GLN A 184 -1.00 12.19 -19.48
N SER A 185 -0.50 11.22 -18.71
CA SER A 185 -1.13 9.89 -18.56
C SER A 185 -2.53 10.01 -17.96
N LEU A 186 -2.66 10.75 -16.85
CA LEU A 186 -3.96 10.95 -16.17
C LEU A 186 -5.00 11.62 -17.08
N ILE A 187 -4.59 12.65 -17.81
CA ILE A 187 -5.45 13.38 -18.74
C ILE A 187 -5.89 12.48 -19.90
N ARG A 188 -4.97 11.74 -20.51
CA ARG A 188 -5.28 10.85 -21.65
C ARG A 188 -6.23 9.73 -21.27
N ASN A 189 -6.09 9.20 -20.05
CA ASN A 189 -6.94 8.13 -19.54
C ASN A 189 -8.29 8.65 -18.99
N LYS A 190 -8.56 9.97 -19.06
CA LYS A 190 -9.79 10.62 -18.56
C LYS A 190 -10.13 10.31 -17.10
N ILE A 191 -9.08 10.11 -16.30
CA ILE A 191 -9.19 9.79 -14.88
C ILE A 191 -9.63 11.01 -14.08
N VAL A 192 -9.18 12.19 -14.50
CA VAL A 192 -9.30 13.44 -13.76
C VAL A 192 -10.24 14.38 -14.51
N ASP A 193 -11.21 14.96 -13.81
CA ASP A 193 -11.96 16.09 -14.33
C ASP A 193 -11.02 17.31 -14.39
N VAL A 194 -10.69 17.69 -15.61
CA VAL A 194 -9.66 18.69 -15.91
C VAL A 194 -10.07 20.06 -15.36
N ASN A 195 -11.37 20.33 -15.17
CA ASN A 195 -11.89 21.62 -14.73
C ASN A 195 -11.37 22.07 -13.36
N ASP A 196 -11.25 21.15 -12.39
CA ASP A 196 -10.82 21.47 -11.03
C ASP A 196 -9.30 21.72 -10.93
N LEU A 197 -8.51 21.10 -11.82
CA LEU A 197 -7.05 21.13 -11.77
C LEU A 197 -6.43 22.02 -12.85
N PHE A 198 -7.24 22.55 -13.78
CA PHE A 198 -6.78 23.29 -14.94
C PHE A 198 -5.88 24.46 -14.55
N VAL A 199 -6.34 25.29 -13.59
CA VAL A 199 -5.63 26.50 -13.17
C VAL A 199 -4.27 26.17 -12.54
N GLU A 200 -4.22 25.16 -11.66
CA GLU A 200 -3.00 24.76 -10.96
C GLU A 200 -1.97 24.15 -11.93
N VAL A 201 -2.40 23.23 -12.78
CA VAL A 201 -1.52 22.59 -13.77
C VAL A 201 -1.07 23.60 -14.83
N GLN A 202 -1.94 24.52 -15.25
CA GLN A 202 -1.57 25.57 -16.20
C GLN A 202 -0.52 26.52 -15.60
N ALA A 203 -0.69 26.94 -14.35
CA ALA A 203 0.30 27.77 -13.65
C ALA A 203 1.65 27.05 -13.56
N PHE A 204 1.65 25.76 -13.19
CA PHE A 204 2.85 24.91 -13.18
C PHE A 204 3.52 24.86 -14.55
N CYS A 205 2.78 24.60 -15.62
CA CYS A 205 3.33 24.55 -16.98
C CYS A 205 3.96 25.89 -17.42
N ILE A 206 3.38 27.02 -17.01
CA ILE A 206 3.92 28.36 -17.31
C ILE A 206 5.22 28.58 -16.52
N GLY A 207 5.23 28.23 -15.22
CA GLY A 207 6.41 28.32 -14.35
C GLY A 207 7.61 27.53 -14.88
N PHE A 208 7.35 26.36 -15.47
CA PHE A 208 8.37 25.48 -16.04
C PHE A 208 8.40 25.46 -17.58
N SER A 209 7.92 26.52 -18.23
CA SER A 209 7.75 26.61 -19.69
C SER A 209 9.03 26.38 -20.52
N ARG A 210 10.22 26.52 -19.93
CA ARG A 210 11.51 26.21 -20.58
C ARG A 210 11.71 24.71 -20.80
N ILE A 211 10.98 23.86 -20.08
CA ILE A 211 11.03 22.41 -20.18
C ILE A 211 10.07 21.96 -21.28
N ARG A 212 10.57 21.14 -22.20
CA ARG A 212 9.83 20.68 -23.39
C ARG A 212 8.55 19.94 -23.02
N GLU A 213 8.61 19.10 -21.99
CA GLU A 213 7.52 18.28 -21.49
C GLU A 213 6.40 19.15 -20.89
N ALA A 214 6.76 20.22 -20.17
CA ALA A 214 5.81 21.20 -19.64
C ALA A 214 5.12 21.99 -20.76
N ALA A 215 5.88 22.44 -21.76
CA ALA A 215 5.31 23.08 -22.95
C ALA A 215 4.39 22.13 -23.74
N GLY A 216 4.70 20.83 -23.77
CA GLY A 216 3.86 19.79 -24.36
C GLY A 216 2.56 19.58 -23.60
N LEU A 217 2.63 19.49 -22.27
CA LEU A 217 1.47 19.37 -21.39
C LEU A 217 0.54 20.59 -21.50
N PHE A 218 1.09 21.82 -21.53
CA PHE A 218 0.32 23.04 -21.73
C PHE A 218 -0.49 23.03 -23.02
N LYS A 219 0.13 22.59 -24.13
CA LYS A 219 -0.56 22.45 -25.42
C LYS A 219 -1.69 21.43 -25.35
N LEU A 220 -1.48 20.30 -24.67
CA LEU A 220 -2.52 19.30 -24.46
C LEU A 220 -3.70 19.87 -23.67
N LEU A 221 -3.43 20.61 -22.59
CA LEU A 221 -4.49 21.27 -21.81
C LEU A 221 -5.32 22.23 -22.65
N LYS A 222 -4.67 23.05 -23.50
CA LYS A 222 -5.37 23.96 -24.42
C LYS A 222 -6.24 23.28 -25.46
N THR A 223 -6.02 21.99 -25.76
CA THR A 223 -6.92 21.24 -26.67
C THR A 223 -8.17 20.71 -25.99
N LEU A 224 -8.21 20.78 -24.65
CA LEU A 224 -9.30 20.29 -23.81
C LEU A 224 -10.12 21.44 -23.20
N GLU A 225 -9.64 22.67 -23.31
CA GLU A 225 -10.38 23.93 -23.08
C GLU A 225 -11.44 24.14 -24.18
#